data_AF-A0A847GP79-F1
#
_entry.id   AF-A0A847GP79-F1
#
_cell.length_a   1.000
_cell.length_b   1.000
_cell.length_c   1.000
_cell.angle_alpha   90.00
_cell.angle_beta   90.00
_cell.angle_gamma   90.00
#
_symmetry.space_group_name_H-M   'P 1'
#
loop_
_entity.id
_entity.type
_entity.pdbx_description
1 polymer ?
#
loop_
_entity_poly.entity_id
_entity_poly.type
_entity_poly.pdbx_seq_one_letter_code
_entity_poly.pdbx_strand_id
1 'polypeptide(L)'
;MAEKACPDHRITYLYGEAARLAKASDLPPLKAIRANCLDCSGGSPAEVKLCGITDCPLRPYRLGRNPFRQERVLTSEQRVAATERFAKLRAKPR
;
A
#
# COMPACT_ATOMS: atom_id res chain seq x y z
N MET A 1 -24.94 5.78 22.66
CA MET A 1 -23.77 4.89 22.54
C MET A 1 -23.70 4.30 21.14
N ALA A 2 -23.46 5.13 20.12
CA ALA A 2 -23.20 4.71 18.73
C ALA A 2 -22.68 5.94 17.97
N GLU A 3 -21.59 6.54 18.46
CA GLU A 3 -21.16 7.83 17.97
C GLU A 3 -20.04 7.67 16.95
N LYS A 4 -20.37 8.03 15.69
CA LYS A 4 -19.46 8.42 14.61
C LYS A 4 -18.46 7.38 14.12
N ALA A 5 -18.95 6.30 13.51
CA ALA A 5 -18.23 5.78 12.35
C ALA A 5 -18.48 6.75 11.19
N CYS A 6 -17.57 7.71 10.96
CA CYS A 6 -17.64 8.59 9.79
C CYS A 6 -17.59 7.69 8.53
N PRO A 7 -18.65 7.62 7.70
CA PRO A 7 -18.77 6.64 6.60
C PRO A 7 -17.73 6.82 5.49
N ASP A 8 -17.00 7.93 5.53
CA ASP A 8 -16.07 8.40 4.54
C ASP A 8 -14.83 8.98 5.20
N HIS A 9 -14.14 8.19 6.06
CA HIS A 9 -12.74 8.48 6.39
C HIS A 9 -11.91 8.37 5.11
N ARG A 10 -12.00 9.40 4.28
CA ARG A 10 -11.51 9.47 2.92
C ARG A 10 -10.07 9.90 3.02
N ILE A 11 -9.18 8.92 3.05
CA ILE A 11 -7.77 9.20 3.25
C ILE A 11 -7.20 9.73 1.93
N THR A 12 -6.80 10.98 1.93
CA THR A 12 -6.05 11.62 0.85
C THR A 12 -4.60 11.17 0.95
N TYR A 13 -4.16 10.37 -0.02
CA TYR A 13 -2.73 10.06 -0.16
C TYR A 13 -2.14 10.96 -1.24
N LEU A 14 -1.21 11.82 -0.85
CA LEU A 14 -0.36 12.55 -1.78
C LEU A 14 0.82 11.66 -2.15
N TYR A 15 0.86 11.20 -3.40
CA TYR A 15 2.05 10.57 -3.97
C TYR A 15 2.38 11.27 -5.29
N GLY A 16 3.39 12.14 -5.29
CA GLY A 16 3.70 12.99 -6.45
C GLY A 16 2.58 13.98 -6.76
N GLU A 17 2.33 14.24 -8.05
CA GLU A 17 1.34 15.22 -8.55
C GLU A 17 -0.12 14.72 -8.52
N ALA A 18 -0.38 13.47 -8.13
CA ALA A 18 -1.71 12.87 -8.19
C ALA A 18 -2.26 12.50 -6.80
N ALA A 19 -3.23 13.27 -6.32
CA ALA A 19 -4.04 12.91 -5.17
C ALA A 19 -5.13 11.91 -5.60
N ARG A 20 -5.04 10.65 -5.15
CA ARG A 20 -6.13 9.68 -5.34
C ARG A 20 -6.99 9.62 -4.09
N LEU A 21 -8.29 9.76 -4.31
CA LEU A 21 -9.29 9.84 -3.25
C LEU A 21 -9.96 8.47 -3.06
N ALA A 22 -9.36 7.62 -2.21
CA ALA A 22 -9.84 6.25 -1.94
C ALA A 22 -10.61 6.16 -0.62
N LYS A 23 -11.56 5.23 -0.52
CA LYS A 23 -12.18 4.87 0.76
C LYS A 23 -11.14 4.16 1.63
N ALA A 24 -11.11 4.41 2.94
CA ALA A 24 -10.17 3.76 3.84
C ALA A 24 -10.26 2.22 3.79
N SER A 25 -11.46 1.67 3.57
CA SER A 25 -11.73 0.24 3.43
C SER A 25 -11.08 -0.42 2.22
N ASP A 26 -10.84 0.35 1.15
CA ASP A 26 -10.39 -0.17 -0.15
C ASP A 26 -8.86 -0.12 -0.28
N LEU A 27 -8.18 0.41 0.74
CA LEU A 27 -6.74 0.52 0.77
C LEU A 27 -6.13 -0.83 1.12
N PRO A 28 -5.13 -1.30 0.35
CA PRO A 28 -4.38 -2.46 0.78
C PRO A 28 -3.70 -2.14 2.13
N PRO A 29 -3.72 -3.07 3.10
CA PRO A 29 -3.28 -2.81 4.48
C PRO A 29 -1.89 -2.17 4.58
N LEU A 30 -0.95 -2.56 3.72
CA LEU A 30 0.39 -2.01 3.70
C LEU A 30 0.44 -0.52 3.32
N LYS A 31 -0.47 -0.04 2.46
CA LYS A 31 -0.58 1.39 2.14
C LYS A 31 -1.20 2.17 3.30
N ALA A 32 -2.19 1.58 3.99
CA ALA A 32 -2.78 2.18 5.18
C ALA A 32 -1.74 2.36 6.30
N ILE A 33 -0.95 1.32 6.57
CA ILE A 33 0.14 1.36 7.56
C ILE A 33 1.18 2.42 7.19
N ARG A 34 1.57 2.50 5.91
CA ARG A 34 2.51 3.52 5.46
C ARG A 34 1.97 4.95 5.63
N ALA A 35 0.68 5.18 5.40
CA ALA A 35 0.04 6.48 5.71
C ALA A 35 0.22 6.85 7.17
N ASN A 36 -0.12 5.91 8.04
CA ASN A 36 -0.05 6.12 9.47
C ASN A 36 1.39 6.44 9.90
N CYS A 37 2.38 5.72 9.35
CA CYS A 37 3.78 6.04 9.62
C CYS A 37 4.18 7.44 9.12
N LEU A 38 3.68 7.88 7.96
CA LEU A 38 3.92 9.24 7.46
C LEU A 38 3.28 10.29 8.37
N ASP A 39 2.04 10.07 8.79
CA ASP A 39 1.31 10.95 9.70
C ASP A 39 2.03 11.06 11.07
N CYS A 40 2.45 9.92 11.62
CA CYS A 40 3.23 9.84 12.85
C CYS A 40 4.61 10.52 12.76
N SER A 41 5.20 10.61 11.57
CA SER A 41 6.52 11.22 11.33
C SER A 41 6.41 12.62 10.69
N GLY A 42 5.30 13.33 10.92
CA GLY A 42 5.10 14.71 10.44
C GLY A 42 5.10 14.88 8.93
N GLY A 43 4.74 13.82 8.19
CA GLY A 43 4.72 13.81 6.72
C GLY A 43 6.08 13.56 6.06
N SER A 44 7.16 13.39 6.83
CA SER A 44 8.50 13.22 6.28
C SER A 44 8.81 11.75 5.94
N PRO A 45 8.99 11.38 4.66
CA PRO A 45 9.36 10.02 4.28
C PRO A 45 10.78 9.64 4.72
N ALA A 46 11.65 10.63 5.00
CA ALA A 46 12.98 10.40 5.52
C ALA A 46 12.92 9.93 6.99
N GLU A 47 12.06 10.56 7.80
CA GLU A 47 11.87 10.19 9.20
C GLU A 47 11.23 8.81 9.35
N VAL A 48 10.30 8.42 8.46
CA VAL A 48 9.77 7.06 8.43
C VAL A 48 10.88 6.01 8.24
N LYS A 49 11.90 6.32 7.42
CA LYS A 49 13.05 5.43 7.21
C LYS A 49 13.98 5.39 8.42
N LEU A 50 14.23 6.55 9.01
CA LEU A 50 15.14 6.76 10.15
C LEU A 50 14.47 6.53 11.52
N CYS A 51 13.20 6.11 11.55
CA CYS A 51 12.47 5.88 12.79
C CYS A 51 13.21 4.88 13.71
N GLY A 52 13.63 5.41 14.87
CA GLY A 52 14.38 4.71 15.90
C GLY A 52 13.54 3.86 16.87
N ILE A 53 12.21 3.93 16.79
CA ILE A 53 11.31 3.19 17.69
C ILE A 53 11.30 1.71 17.30
N THR A 54 12.21 0.91 17.88
CA THR A 54 12.38 -0.52 17.57
C THR A 54 11.17 -1.37 17.95
N ASP A 55 10.48 -0.99 19.03
CA ASP A 55 9.39 -1.76 19.65
C ASP A 55 8.02 -1.51 19.00
N CYS A 56 7.98 -0.70 17.93
CA CYS A 56 6.74 -0.43 17.21
C CYS A 56 6.31 -1.65 16.37
N PRO A 57 5.08 -2.17 16.53
CA PRO A 57 4.59 -3.32 15.75
C PRO A 57 4.47 -3.02 14.25
N LEU A 58 4.34 -1.75 13.87
CA LEU A 58 4.25 -1.30 12.47
C LEU A 58 5.63 -1.11 11.82
N ARG A 59 6.72 -1.11 12.59
CA ARG A 59 8.09 -0.93 12.10
C ARG A 59 8.48 -1.81 10.91
N PRO A 60 8.21 -3.13 10.90
CA PRO A 60 8.52 -3.98 9.75
C PRO A 60 7.76 -3.59 8.48
N TYR A 61 6.59 -2.96 8.61
CA TYR A 61 5.68 -2.65 7.51
C TYR A 61 5.77 -1.20 7.02
N ARG A 62 6.49 -0.33 7.74
CA ARG A 62 6.58 1.13 7.49
C ARG A 62 7.01 1.52 6.07
N LEU A 63 7.76 0.64 5.40
CA LEU A 63 8.22 0.82 4.01
C LEU A 63 7.23 0.31 2.96
N GLY A 64 6.02 -0.12 3.35
CA GLY A 64 5.02 -0.67 2.44
C GLY A 64 5.37 -2.08 1.93
N ARG A 65 6.31 -2.77 2.58
CA ARG A 65 6.67 -4.17 2.29
C ARG A 65 6.34 -5.04 3.49
N ASN A 66 5.83 -6.24 3.23
CA ASN A 66 5.62 -7.23 4.27
C ASN A 66 6.83 -8.20 4.25
N PRO A 67 7.70 -8.20 5.29
CA PRO A 67 8.85 -9.09 5.33
C PRO A 67 8.47 -10.57 5.47
N PHE A 68 7.27 -10.87 5.98
CA PHE A 68 6.76 -12.23 6.13
C PHE A 68 6.09 -12.77 4.86
N ARG A 69 5.94 -11.93 3.84
CA ARG A 69 5.37 -12.37 2.56
C ARG A 69 6.47 -12.99 1.73
N GLN A 70 6.38 -14.31 1.53
CA GLN A 70 7.29 -15.05 0.66
C GLN A 70 7.31 -14.42 -0.74
N GLU A 71 8.51 -14.27 -1.30
CA GLU A 71 8.67 -13.82 -2.68
C GLU A 71 8.14 -14.89 -3.63
N ARG A 72 7.20 -14.49 -4.49
CA ARG A 72 6.68 -15.40 -5.52
C ARG A 72 7.68 -15.48 -6.67
N VAL A 73 8.56 -16.47 -6.63
CA VAL A 73 9.48 -16.78 -7.73
C VAL A 73 8.69 -17.49 -8.84
N LEU A 74 8.52 -16.82 -9.98
CA LEU A 74 7.86 -17.40 -11.17
C LEU A 74 8.88 -18.16 -12.02
N THR A 75 8.51 -19.37 -12.44
CA THR A 75 9.26 -20.13 -13.46
C THR A 75 9.20 -19.41 -14.82
N SER A 76 10.12 -19.74 -15.73
CA SER A 76 10.15 -19.17 -17.09
C SER A 76 8.81 -19.35 -17.80
N GLU A 77 8.25 -20.56 -17.75
CA GLU A 77 6.94 -20.89 -18.32
C GLU A 77 5.81 -20.05 -17.73
N GLN A 78 5.79 -19.88 -16.40
CA GLN A 78 4.78 -19.05 -15.72
C GLN A 78 4.91 -17.56 -16.08
N ARG A 79 6.11 -17.07 -16.38
CA ARG A 79 6.33 -15.68 -16.85
C ARG A 79 5.78 -15.45 -18.26
N VAL A 80 5.97 -16.42 -19.16
CA VAL A 80 5.40 -16.38 -20.51
C VAL A 80 3.87 -16.40 -20.43
N ALA A 81 3.30 -17.35 -19.68
CA ALA A 81 1.85 -17.43 -19.47
C ALA A 81 1.25 -16.15 -18.87
N ALA A 82 1.95 -15.51 -17.92
CA ALA A 82 1.51 -14.22 -17.37
C ALA A 82 1.49 -13.13 -18.45
N THR A 83 2.54 -13.04 -19.27
CA THR A 83 2.66 -12.07 -20.36
C THR A 83 1.52 -12.22 -21.37
N GLU A 84 1.23 -13.46 -21.79
CA GLU A 84 0.13 -13.76 -22.71
C GLU A 84 -1.24 -13.38 -22.13
N ARG A 85 -1.48 -13.68 -20.84
CA ARG A 85 -2.72 -13.31 -20.17
C ARG A 85 -2.91 -11.79 -20.16
N PHE A 86 -1.86 -11.02 -19.86
CA PHE A 86 -1.93 -9.57 -19.88
C PHE A 86 -2.14 -9.01 -21.29
N ALA A 87 -1.55 -9.62 -22.32
CA ALA A 87 -1.80 -9.24 -23.71
C ALA A 87 -3.27 -9.42 -24.11
N LYS A 88 -3.87 -10.56 -23.75
CA LYS A 88 -5.31 -10.84 -23.98
C LYS A 88 -6.22 -9.82 -23.28
N LEU A 89 -5.91 -9.46 -22.03
CA LEU A 89 -6.67 -8.45 -21.30
C LEU A 89 -6.62 -7.06 -21.93
N ARG A 90 -5.51 -6.72 -22.61
CA ARG A 90 -5.37 -5.44 -23.33
C ARG A 90 -6.09 -5.44 -24.68
N ALA A 91 -6.11 -6.58 -25.37
CA ALA A 91 -6.79 -6.72 -26.66
C ALA A 91 -8.33 -6.76 -26.52
N LYS A 92 -8.84 -7.13 -25.34
CA LYS A 92 -10.28 -7.08 -25.07
C LYS A 92 -10.75 -5.61 -25.07
N PRO A 93 -11.68 -5.22 -25.96
CA PRO A 93 -12.27 -3.88 -25.91
C PRO A 93 -13.01 -3.71 -24.57
N ARG A 94 -12.87 -2.52 -24.00
CA ARG A 94 -13.43 -2.17 -22.67
C ARG A 94 -14.95 -2.09 -22.68
#